data_AF-A0A497C387-F1
#
_entry.id   AF-A0A497C387-F1
#
_cell.length_a   1.000
_cell.length_b   1.000
_cell.length_c   1.000
_cell.angle_alpha   90.00
_cell.angle_beta   90.00
_cell.angle_gamma   90.00
#
_symmetry.space_group_name_H-M   'P 1'
#
loop_
_entity.id
_entity.type
_entity.pdbx_description
1 polymer ?
#
loop_
_entity_poly.entity_id
_entity_poly.type
_entity_poly.pdbx_seq_one_letter_code
_entity_poly.pdbx_strand_id
1 'polypeptide(L)'
;MKKIIPLLLVVALGGLLGACLPAPQPEVTEPPEPTIQIPTATTLDVGSQPGCIPNPAPPTPSEEDLAVFTPDPESDWIKGPEDAPITFIEYADFQCPYCSLASQNLQSLLEKYPDDVRIVYRHFPLASIHDKAIPAVQAVEAAGLQGEGAFWDLHDRLYDTQALWSEYSVEEFESWVVEAAAELGLDTAQFEADYSSEVIVSLAEAAWIDGQALGLTGTPYVKVNSLYEARPDIQTLTAYVELIKLEEQQFTDCPPLTVDPDASYRAVVETEHGSFVIDLFPEIAPLTVNSFIYLAENGWFDGITFHRVIPGFVAQTGDPSGTGYGNPGYLFSTEISSELVFDREGLVAMANSGGESNGSQFFITYAEAPDLNGGYTIFGEIVEGMDIVRNLAPRNADNGADLPPGDLLISVTIEKQ
;
A
#
# COMPACT_ATOMS: atom_id res chain seq x y z
N MET A 1 74.81 -60.31 10.65
CA MET A 1 73.71 -60.42 11.62
C MET A 1 73.46 -59.05 12.25
N LYS A 2 72.20 -58.59 12.20
CA LYS A 2 71.61 -57.39 12.82
C LYS A 2 72.07 -55.98 12.37
N LYS A 3 71.03 -55.13 12.21
CA LYS A 3 70.90 -53.65 12.26
C LYS A 3 70.37 -53.12 10.90
N ILE A 4 69.06 -52.99 10.67
CA ILE A 4 68.01 -52.09 11.22
C ILE A 4 68.38 -50.59 11.13
N ILE A 5 67.44 -49.81 10.56
CA ILE A 5 66.98 -48.43 10.88
C ILE A 5 66.98 -47.50 9.63
N PRO A 6 65.92 -46.65 9.45
CA PRO A 6 65.19 -46.52 8.20
C PRO A 6 65.55 -45.26 7.38
N LEU A 7 65.19 -45.32 6.09
CA LEU A 7 65.36 -44.24 5.11
C LEU A 7 64.18 -43.27 5.22
N LEU A 8 64.45 -42.08 5.76
CA LEU A 8 63.60 -40.89 5.63
C LEU A 8 63.64 -40.43 4.16
N LEU A 9 62.49 -40.50 3.48
CA LEU A 9 62.31 -39.88 2.17
C LEU A 9 61.80 -38.45 2.37
N VAL A 10 62.70 -37.47 2.23
CA VAL A 10 62.34 -36.06 2.12
C VAL A 10 61.95 -35.81 0.66
N VAL A 11 60.66 -35.67 0.39
CA VAL A 11 60.17 -35.15 -0.89
C VAL A 11 60.10 -33.63 -0.76
N ALA A 12 61.04 -32.95 -1.40
CA ALA A 12 60.99 -31.52 -1.62
C ALA A 12 59.88 -31.22 -2.64
N LEU A 13 58.78 -30.62 -2.17
CA LEU A 13 57.75 -30.06 -3.03
C LEU A 13 58.25 -28.69 -3.51
N GLY A 14 58.76 -28.64 -4.74
CA GLY A 14 59.09 -27.39 -5.43
C GLY A 14 57.81 -26.62 -5.73
N GLY A 15 57.74 -25.39 -5.25
CA GLY A 15 56.62 -24.48 -5.47
C GLY A 15 56.49 -24.09 -6.95
N LEU A 16 55.28 -24.24 -7.48
CA LEU A 16 54.77 -23.45 -8.59
C LEU A 16 53.97 -22.30 -7.97
N LEU A 17 54.50 -21.08 -8.11
CA LEU A 17 53.80 -19.82 -7.87
C LEU A 17 52.65 -19.69 -8.89
N GLY A 18 51.48 -20.23 -8.55
CA GLY A 18 50.22 -19.83 -9.17
C GLY A 18 49.76 -18.54 -8.49
N ALA A 19 49.82 -17.43 -9.21
CA ALA A 19 49.18 -16.19 -8.79
C ALA A 19 47.68 -16.44 -8.63
N CYS A 20 47.17 -16.42 -7.40
CA CYS A 20 45.74 -16.32 -7.15
C CYS A 20 45.30 -14.90 -7.52
N LEU A 21 44.70 -14.74 -8.69
CA LEU A 21 43.83 -13.61 -8.96
C LEU A 21 42.47 -13.91 -8.28
N PRO A 22 41.90 -12.96 -7.53
CA PRO A 22 40.55 -13.12 -7.01
C PRO A 22 39.56 -13.25 -8.17
N ALA A 23 38.59 -14.15 -8.05
CA ALA A 23 37.48 -14.25 -8.98
C ALA A 23 36.74 -12.89 -9.06
N PRO A 24 36.29 -12.45 -10.24
CA PRO A 24 35.48 -11.25 -10.35
C PRO A 24 34.21 -11.43 -9.51
N GLN A 25 33.97 -10.49 -8.59
CA GLN A 25 32.69 -10.45 -7.88
C GLN A 25 31.58 -10.10 -8.88
N PRO A 26 30.39 -10.70 -8.77
CA PRO A 26 29.24 -10.25 -9.53
C PRO A 26 28.97 -8.79 -9.18
N GLU A 27 28.86 -7.96 -10.21
CA GLU A 27 28.43 -6.56 -10.09
C GLU A 27 27.08 -6.52 -9.38
N VAL A 28 27.04 -5.86 -8.22
CA VAL A 28 25.78 -5.53 -7.56
C VAL A 28 25.17 -4.39 -8.38
N THR A 29 24.28 -4.75 -9.30
CA THR A 29 23.38 -3.78 -9.94
C THR A 29 22.40 -3.30 -8.88
N GLU A 30 22.47 -2.02 -8.51
CA GLU A 30 21.43 -1.37 -7.71
C GLU A 30 20.06 -1.57 -8.39
N PRO A 31 18.99 -1.87 -7.63
CA PRO A 31 17.63 -1.81 -8.16
C PRO A 31 17.40 -0.43 -8.78
N PRO A 32 16.71 -0.33 -9.94
CA PRO A 32 16.35 0.98 -10.47
C PRO A 32 15.54 1.74 -9.41
N GLU A 33 15.92 2.99 -9.14
CA GLU A 33 15.06 3.91 -8.42
C GLU A 33 13.68 3.94 -9.11
N PRO A 34 12.57 3.96 -8.35
CA PRO A 34 11.26 4.12 -8.96
C PRO A 34 11.21 5.48 -9.67
N THR A 35 11.33 5.46 -10.99
CA THR A 35 11.20 6.66 -11.81
C THR A 35 9.72 7.02 -11.88
N ILE A 36 9.27 7.87 -10.95
CA ILE A 36 8.02 8.60 -11.15
C ILE A 36 8.25 9.51 -12.35
N GLN A 37 7.63 9.18 -13.48
CA GLN A 37 7.58 10.08 -14.63
C GLN A 37 6.65 11.23 -14.28
N ILE A 38 7.21 12.30 -13.71
CA ILE A 38 6.50 13.57 -13.57
C ILE A 38 6.25 14.09 -15.00
N PRO A 39 4.98 14.33 -15.40
CA PRO A 39 4.68 14.93 -16.69
C PRO A 39 5.45 16.24 -16.83
N THR A 40 6.18 16.39 -17.93
CA THR A 40 6.85 17.66 -18.24
C THR A 40 5.78 18.74 -18.32
N ALA A 41 5.94 19.79 -17.52
CA ALA A 41 5.03 20.92 -17.41
C ALA A 41 4.58 21.40 -18.79
N THR A 42 3.39 20.97 -19.18
CA THR A 42 2.69 21.53 -20.33
C THR A 42 2.18 22.87 -19.85
N THR A 43 2.62 23.94 -20.51
CA THR A 43 2.20 25.31 -20.19
C THR A 43 0.68 25.39 -20.16
N LEU A 44 0.11 25.49 -18.96
CA LEU A 44 -1.32 25.56 -18.71
C LEU A 44 -1.75 26.96 -18.28
N ASP A 45 -3.01 27.20 -18.57
CA ASP A 45 -3.69 28.46 -18.83
C ASP A 45 -3.86 29.37 -17.60
N VAL A 46 -4.10 30.65 -17.87
CA VAL A 46 -4.12 31.77 -16.94
C VAL A 46 -5.39 31.74 -16.08
N GLY A 47 -5.30 31.13 -14.90
CA GLY A 47 -6.37 31.14 -13.88
C GLY A 47 -5.98 30.71 -12.46
N SER A 48 -4.80 30.11 -12.24
CA SER A 48 -4.34 29.67 -10.93
C SER A 48 -3.84 30.82 -10.05
N GLN A 49 -4.09 30.74 -8.73
CA GLN A 49 -3.41 31.60 -7.76
C GLN A 49 -1.90 31.32 -7.83
N PRO A 50 -1.02 32.34 -7.82
CA PRO A 50 0.42 32.10 -7.86
C PRO A 50 0.85 31.19 -6.71
N GLY A 51 1.38 30.02 -7.02
CA GLY A 51 1.89 29.07 -6.04
C GLY A 51 0.88 28.04 -5.49
N CYS A 52 -0.34 27.93 -6.05
CA CYS A 52 -1.22 26.79 -5.79
C CYS A 52 -1.71 26.17 -7.10
N ILE A 53 -1.70 24.84 -7.17
CA ILE A 53 -2.08 24.06 -8.34
C ILE A 53 -3.05 22.95 -7.88
N PRO A 54 -4.27 22.87 -8.43
CA PRO A 54 -5.14 21.72 -8.22
C PRO A 54 -4.45 20.45 -8.69
N ASN A 55 -4.70 19.34 -8.02
CA ASN A 55 -4.18 18.06 -8.48
C ASN A 55 -4.75 17.73 -9.86
N PRO A 56 -3.96 17.03 -10.70
CA PRO A 56 -4.54 16.42 -11.87
C PRO A 56 -5.65 15.47 -11.45
N ALA A 57 -6.69 15.37 -12.28
CA ALA A 57 -7.72 14.37 -12.10
C ALA A 57 -7.08 12.98 -11.95
N PRO A 58 -7.66 12.08 -11.13
CA PRO A 58 -7.20 10.71 -11.02
C PRO A 58 -7.06 10.08 -12.41
N PRO A 59 -6.02 9.25 -12.63
CA PRO A 59 -5.90 8.54 -13.89
C PRO A 59 -7.13 7.65 -14.11
N THR A 60 -7.52 7.47 -15.36
CA THR A 60 -8.55 6.50 -15.74
C THR A 60 -7.91 5.28 -16.39
N PRO A 61 -8.46 4.07 -16.21
CA PRO A 61 -8.03 2.88 -16.93
C PRO A 61 -7.94 3.12 -18.45
N SER A 62 -6.93 2.54 -19.10
CA SER A 62 -6.84 2.55 -20.56
C SER A 62 -7.88 1.60 -21.17
N GLU A 63 -8.18 1.75 -22.47
CA GLU A 63 -9.05 0.79 -23.17
C GLU A 63 -8.49 -0.64 -23.13
N GLU A 64 -7.16 -0.78 -23.16
CA GLU A 64 -6.47 -2.07 -23.04
C GLU A 64 -6.64 -2.65 -21.63
N ASP A 65 -6.45 -1.83 -20.60
CA ASP A 65 -6.68 -2.27 -19.22
C ASP A 65 -8.15 -2.66 -19.01
N LEU A 66 -9.11 -1.89 -19.52
CA LEU A 66 -10.54 -2.22 -19.38
C LEU A 66 -10.90 -3.51 -20.13
N ALA A 67 -10.30 -3.76 -21.29
CA ALA A 67 -10.56 -4.98 -22.05
C ALA A 67 -10.13 -6.24 -21.30
N VAL A 68 -9.11 -6.15 -20.45
CA VAL A 68 -8.58 -7.28 -19.68
C VAL A 68 -9.17 -7.31 -18.28
N PHE A 69 -9.14 -6.18 -17.57
CA PHE A 69 -9.38 -6.06 -16.14
C PHE A 69 -10.75 -5.48 -15.80
N THR A 70 -11.74 -5.64 -16.67
CA THR A 70 -13.15 -5.44 -16.29
C THR A 70 -13.69 -6.75 -15.72
N PRO A 71 -14.34 -6.77 -14.55
CA PRO A 71 -15.00 -7.96 -14.02
C PRO A 71 -16.09 -8.46 -14.97
N ASP A 72 -16.16 -9.78 -15.16
CA ASP A 72 -17.15 -10.47 -15.98
C ASP A 72 -17.88 -11.54 -15.14
N PRO A 73 -19.09 -11.28 -14.64
CA PRO A 73 -19.83 -12.20 -13.77
C PRO A 73 -20.13 -13.58 -14.39
N GLU A 74 -20.01 -13.74 -15.71
CA GLU A 74 -20.23 -15.03 -16.38
C GLU A 74 -18.97 -15.93 -16.37
N SER A 75 -17.79 -15.35 -16.14
CA SER A 75 -16.51 -16.06 -16.18
C SER A 75 -15.64 -15.87 -14.94
N ASP A 76 -15.92 -14.88 -14.12
CA ASP A 76 -15.18 -14.56 -12.90
C ASP A 76 -15.86 -15.09 -11.64
N TRP A 77 -15.02 -15.45 -10.66
CA TRP A 77 -15.46 -15.69 -9.30
C TRP A 77 -15.38 -14.40 -8.50
N ILE A 78 -16.53 -13.93 -8.01
CA ILE A 78 -16.65 -12.60 -7.40
C ILE A 78 -17.13 -12.72 -5.93
N LYS A 79 -16.47 -12.03 -4.99
CA LYS A 79 -16.98 -11.78 -3.63
C LYS A 79 -17.22 -10.28 -3.42
N GLY A 80 -18.32 -9.92 -2.77
CA GLY A 80 -18.65 -8.53 -2.42
C GLY A 80 -19.71 -7.89 -3.31
N PRO A 81 -20.07 -6.61 -3.08
CA PRO A 81 -21.13 -5.91 -3.81
C PRO A 81 -20.80 -5.70 -5.29
N GLU A 82 -21.80 -5.82 -6.16
CA GLU A 82 -21.64 -5.60 -7.61
C GLU A 82 -21.29 -4.13 -7.94
N ASP A 83 -21.76 -3.19 -7.11
CA ASP A 83 -21.55 -1.76 -7.23
C ASP A 83 -20.43 -1.23 -6.31
N ALA A 84 -19.60 -2.13 -5.76
CA ALA A 84 -18.47 -1.73 -4.92
C ALA A 84 -17.55 -0.73 -5.65
N PRO A 85 -17.24 0.43 -5.05
CA PRO A 85 -16.37 1.44 -5.66
C PRO A 85 -14.93 0.96 -5.85
N ILE A 86 -14.50 -0.06 -5.11
CA ILE A 86 -13.16 -0.61 -5.16
C ILE A 86 -13.22 -2.09 -5.52
N THR A 87 -12.60 -2.45 -6.64
CA THR A 87 -12.47 -3.83 -7.11
C THR A 87 -11.02 -4.27 -7.15
N PHE A 88 -10.69 -5.33 -6.42
CA PHE A 88 -9.41 -6.03 -6.50
C PHE A 88 -9.55 -7.25 -7.41
N ILE A 89 -8.77 -7.30 -8.49
CA ILE A 89 -8.71 -8.45 -9.40
C ILE A 89 -7.42 -9.19 -9.12
N GLU A 90 -7.53 -10.37 -8.54
CA GLU A 90 -6.43 -11.27 -8.23
C GLU A 90 -6.27 -12.32 -9.32
N TYR A 91 -5.05 -12.46 -9.84
CA TYR A 91 -4.61 -13.65 -10.56
C TYR A 91 -3.70 -14.48 -9.66
N ALA A 92 -4.10 -15.72 -9.40
CA ALA A 92 -3.45 -16.54 -8.39
C ALA A 92 -3.26 -18.01 -8.79
N ASP A 93 -2.37 -18.64 -8.03
CA ASP A 93 -2.04 -20.06 -8.09
C ASP A 93 -2.23 -20.65 -6.71
N PHE A 94 -3.05 -21.69 -6.58
CA PHE A 94 -3.31 -22.35 -5.30
C PHE A 94 -2.07 -22.98 -4.67
N GLN A 95 -1.02 -23.33 -5.42
CA GLN A 95 0.22 -23.89 -4.87
C GLN A 95 1.27 -22.81 -4.53
N CYS A 96 0.99 -21.54 -4.87
CA CYS A 96 1.89 -20.44 -4.56
C CYS A 96 1.71 -19.99 -3.09
N PRO A 97 2.76 -20.03 -2.25
CA PRO A 97 2.66 -19.62 -0.85
C PRO A 97 2.32 -18.14 -0.66
N TYR A 98 2.74 -17.28 -1.59
CA TYR A 98 2.39 -15.86 -1.56
C TYR A 98 0.93 -15.61 -1.91
N CYS A 99 0.30 -16.46 -2.72
CA CYS A 99 -1.13 -16.36 -3.03
C CYS A 99 -2.00 -16.70 -1.81
N SER A 100 -1.60 -17.69 -1.00
CA SER A 100 -2.29 -17.98 0.27
C SER A 100 -2.31 -16.77 1.19
N LEU A 101 -1.19 -16.04 1.29
CA LEU A 101 -1.13 -14.81 2.09
C LEU A 101 -1.95 -13.67 1.46
N ALA A 102 -1.90 -13.50 0.13
CA ALA A 102 -2.68 -12.50 -0.58
C ALA A 102 -4.19 -12.70 -0.39
N SER A 103 -4.66 -13.94 -0.56
CA SER A 103 -6.06 -14.34 -0.35
C SER A 103 -6.53 -14.01 1.07
N GLN A 104 -5.74 -14.31 2.10
CA GLN A 104 -6.03 -13.93 3.50
C GLN A 104 -6.12 -12.40 3.69
N ASN A 105 -5.22 -11.64 3.05
CA ASN A 105 -5.24 -10.18 3.14
C ASN A 105 -6.46 -9.57 2.43
N LEU A 106 -6.81 -10.07 1.24
CA LEU A 106 -7.99 -9.64 0.50
C LEU A 106 -9.27 -9.98 1.27
N GLN A 107 -9.39 -11.18 1.84
CA GLN A 107 -10.50 -11.56 2.70
C GLN A 107 -10.63 -10.62 3.91
N SER A 108 -9.52 -10.27 4.55
CA SER A 108 -9.51 -9.31 5.67
C SER A 108 -9.99 -7.92 5.25
N LEU A 109 -9.71 -7.48 4.02
CA LEU A 109 -10.22 -6.21 3.48
C LEU A 109 -11.71 -6.27 3.23
N LEU A 110 -12.20 -7.35 2.61
CA LEU A 110 -13.63 -7.52 2.38
C LEU A 110 -14.42 -7.52 3.70
N GLU A 111 -13.89 -8.14 4.75
CA GLU A 111 -14.49 -8.11 6.09
C GLU A 111 -14.47 -6.71 6.73
N LYS A 112 -13.39 -5.95 6.51
CA LYS A 112 -13.24 -4.60 7.05
C LYS A 112 -14.07 -3.56 6.28
N TYR A 113 -14.27 -3.75 4.99
CA TYR A 113 -14.92 -2.82 4.06
C TYR A 113 -16.01 -3.53 3.21
N PRO A 114 -17.03 -4.13 3.84
CA PRO A 114 -17.97 -5.03 3.16
C PRO A 114 -18.84 -4.32 2.11
N ASP A 115 -19.03 -3.01 2.23
CA ASP A 115 -19.81 -2.20 1.29
C ASP A 115 -18.93 -1.54 0.21
N ASP A 116 -17.63 -1.39 0.46
CA ASP A 116 -16.73 -0.63 -0.43
C ASP A 116 -15.89 -1.53 -1.35
N VAL A 117 -15.66 -2.79 -0.95
CA VAL A 117 -14.69 -3.69 -1.59
C VAL A 117 -15.37 -4.87 -2.26
N ARG A 118 -14.97 -5.13 -3.50
CA ARG A 118 -15.22 -6.37 -4.25
C ARG A 118 -13.91 -7.04 -4.62
N ILE A 119 -13.88 -8.37 -4.52
CA ILE A 119 -12.78 -9.22 -4.95
C ILE A 119 -13.22 -10.01 -6.17
N VAL A 120 -12.36 -10.08 -7.18
CA VAL A 120 -12.50 -10.89 -8.38
C VAL A 120 -11.30 -11.83 -8.42
N TYR A 121 -11.56 -13.13 -8.45
CA TYR A 121 -10.53 -14.16 -8.51
C TYR A 121 -10.44 -14.73 -9.92
N ARG A 122 -9.22 -14.79 -10.45
CA ARG A 122 -8.87 -15.38 -11.75
C ARG A 122 -7.71 -16.34 -11.61
N HIS A 123 -7.75 -17.41 -12.37
CA HIS A 123 -6.69 -18.42 -12.35
C HIS A 123 -5.45 -17.93 -13.10
N PHE A 124 -4.27 -18.12 -12.49
CA PHE A 124 -2.99 -18.10 -13.19
C PHE A 124 -2.07 -19.21 -12.67
N PRO A 125 -2.41 -20.49 -12.95
CA PRO A 125 -1.70 -21.64 -12.39
C PRO A 125 -0.30 -21.76 -12.99
N LEU A 126 0.76 -21.59 -12.17
CA LEU A 126 2.15 -21.56 -12.62
C LEU A 126 2.69 -22.97 -12.92
N ALA A 127 2.11 -23.63 -13.93
CA ALA A 127 2.35 -25.04 -14.28
C ALA A 127 3.83 -25.39 -14.58
N SER A 128 4.67 -24.37 -14.81
CA SER A 128 6.12 -24.55 -15.03
C SER A 128 6.91 -24.87 -13.75
N ILE A 129 6.38 -24.51 -12.58
CA ILE A 129 7.08 -24.64 -11.29
C ILE A 129 6.24 -25.34 -10.21
N HIS A 130 4.92 -25.43 -10.41
CA HIS A 130 3.96 -26.00 -9.48
C HIS A 130 3.21 -27.16 -10.15
N ASP A 131 3.48 -28.38 -9.71
CA ASP A 131 2.96 -29.64 -10.29
C ASP A 131 1.48 -29.89 -10.00
N LYS A 132 0.91 -29.19 -9.01
CA LYS A 132 -0.50 -29.27 -8.60
C LYS A 132 -1.29 -28.00 -8.94
N ALA A 133 -0.69 -27.01 -9.60
CA ALA A 133 -1.37 -25.77 -9.97
C ALA A 133 -2.59 -26.01 -10.88
N ILE A 134 -2.43 -26.82 -11.94
CA ILE A 134 -3.52 -27.17 -12.86
C ILE A 134 -4.57 -28.06 -12.17
N PRO A 135 -4.21 -29.18 -11.50
CA PRO A 135 -5.13 -29.95 -10.67
C PRO A 135 -5.96 -29.12 -9.68
N ALA A 136 -5.36 -28.13 -9.02
CA ALA A 136 -6.07 -27.29 -8.07
C ALA A 136 -7.14 -26.41 -8.73
N VAL A 137 -6.87 -25.85 -9.91
CA VAL A 137 -7.87 -25.13 -10.71
C VAL A 137 -9.03 -26.06 -11.10
N GLN A 138 -8.72 -27.28 -11.54
CA GLN A 138 -9.74 -28.27 -11.88
C GLN A 138 -10.66 -28.58 -10.71
N ALA A 139 -10.08 -28.71 -9.50
CA ALA A 139 -10.84 -28.98 -8.28
C ALA A 139 -11.83 -27.86 -7.95
N VAL A 140 -11.39 -26.60 -7.93
CA VAL A 140 -12.29 -25.49 -7.59
C VAL A 140 -13.36 -25.23 -8.64
N GLU A 141 -13.04 -25.41 -9.93
CA GLU A 141 -14.03 -25.29 -11.01
C GLU A 141 -15.07 -26.41 -10.96
N ALA A 142 -14.65 -27.64 -10.65
CA ALA A 142 -15.59 -28.76 -10.44
C ALA A 142 -16.51 -28.51 -9.23
N ALA A 143 -16.01 -27.90 -8.16
CA ALA A 143 -16.84 -27.45 -7.05
C ALA A 143 -17.78 -26.31 -7.47
N GLY A 144 -17.29 -25.34 -8.24
CA GLY A 144 -18.06 -24.21 -8.76
C GLY A 144 -19.27 -24.61 -9.62
N LEU A 145 -19.18 -25.73 -10.35
CA LEU A 145 -20.33 -26.30 -11.07
C LEU A 145 -21.47 -26.80 -10.15
N GLN A 146 -21.20 -26.96 -8.85
CA GLN A 146 -22.20 -27.26 -7.83
C GLN A 146 -22.72 -25.99 -7.11
N GLY A 147 -22.13 -24.83 -7.40
CA GLY A 147 -22.56 -23.51 -6.93
C GLY A 147 -21.39 -22.61 -6.52
N GLU A 148 -21.65 -21.31 -6.52
CA GLU A 148 -20.65 -20.29 -6.15
C GLU A 148 -20.12 -20.47 -4.72
N GLY A 149 -20.98 -20.83 -3.77
CA GLY A 149 -20.54 -21.15 -2.40
C GLY A 149 -19.58 -22.34 -2.35
N ALA A 150 -19.80 -23.35 -3.20
CA ALA A 150 -18.93 -24.52 -3.27
C ALA A 150 -17.55 -24.19 -3.86
N PHE A 151 -17.49 -23.30 -4.85
CA PHE A 151 -16.20 -22.75 -5.33
C PHE A 151 -15.43 -22.10 -4.18
N TRP A 152 -16.05 -21.17 -3.46
CA TRP A 152 -15.38 -20.41 -2.42
C TRP A 152 -14.99 -21.26 -1.21
N ASP A 153 -15.84 -22.20 -0.81
CA ASP A 153 -15.53 -23.13 0.28
C ASP A 153 -14.30 -23.99 -0.04
N LEU A 154 -14.17 -24.48 -1.28
CA LEU A 154 -13.01 -25.28 -1.69
C LEU A 154 -11.76 -24.41 -1.96
N HIS A 155 -11.93 -23.20 -2.50
CA HIS A 155 -10.88 -22.20 -2.64
C HIS A 155 -10.23 -21.88 -1.29
N ASP A 156 -11.04 -21.56 -0.28
CA ASP A 156 -10.56 -21.22 1.06
C ASP A 156 -9.91 -22.46 1.70
N ARG A 157 -10.51 -23.65 1.53
CA ARG A 157 -9.93 -24.93 1.99
C ARG A 157 -8.55 -25.22 1.39
N LEU A 158 -8.36 -24.96 0.10
CA LEU A 158 -7.06 -25.13 -0.56
C LEU A 158 -6.01 -24.23 0.07
N TYR A 159 -6.30 -22.96 0.32
CA TYR A 159 -5.34 -22.06 0.95
C TYR A 159 -5.08 -22.38 2.43
N ASP A 160 -6.12 -22.72 3.19
CA ASP A 160 -6.01 -23.08 4.61
C ASP A 160 -5.15 -24.33 4.86
N THR A 161 -5.14 -25.24 3.89
CA THR A 161 -4.41 -26.52 3.99
C THR A 161 -3.21 -26.59 3.05
N GLN A 162 -2.82 -25.48 2.42
CA GLN A 162 -1.77 -25.41 1.40
C GLN A 162 -0.45 -26.06 1.84
N ALA A 163 -0.01 -25.78 3.06
CA ALA A 163 1.24 -26.31 3.60
C ALA A 163 1.23 -27.84 3.73
N LEU A 164 0.06 -28.46 3.85
CA LEU A 164 -0.10 -29.91 3.94
C LEU A 164 -0.08 -30.53 2.54
N TRP A 165 -0.99 -30.11 1.66
CA TRP A 165 -1.17 -30.79 0.38
C TRP A 165 -0.08 -30.42 -0.64
N SER A 166 0.66 -29.32 -0.45
CA SER A 166 1.81 -28.99 -1.30
C SER A 166 2.90 -30.06 -1.25
N GLU A 167 3.01 -30.80 -0.14
CA GLU A 167 3.97 -31.90 0.04
C GLU A 167 3.49 -33.21 -0.60
N TYR A 168 2.23 -33.29 -1.03
CA TYR A 168 1.68 -34.49 -1.67
C TYR A 168 2.23 -34.68 -3.07
N SER A 169 2.33 -35.93 -3.50
CA SER A 169 2.35 -36.24 -4.94
C SER A 169 1.05 -35.78 -5.61
N VAL A 170 1.04 -35.69 -6.94
CA VAL A 170 -0.17 -35.32 -7.69
C VAL A 170 -1.32 -36.31 -7.43
N GLU A 171 -1.04 -37.62 -7.38
CA GLU A 171 -2.06 -38.66 -7.12
C GLU A 171 -2.65 -38.56 -5.69
N GLU A 172 -1.80 -38.26 -4.70
CA GLU A 172 -2.25 -38.02 -3.32
C GLU A 172 -3.10 -36.73 -3.24
N PHE A 173 -2.72 -35.68 -3.97
CA PHE A 173 -3.52 -34.45 -4.06
C PHE A 173 -4.88 -34.68 -4.72
N GLU A 174 -4.91 -35.41 -5.85
CA GLU A 174 -6.14 -35.79 -6.55
C GLU A 174 -7.10 -36.58 -5.64
N SER A 175 -6.56 -37.50 -4.85
CA SER A 175 -7.36 -38.23 -3.86
C SER A 175 -7.87 -37.31 -2.75
N TRP A 176 -7.01 -36.40 -2.27
CA TRP A 176 -7.33 -35.47 -1.20
C TRP A 176 -8.41 -34.45 -1.59
N VAL A 177 -8.42 -33.92 -2.82
CA VAL A 177 -9.44 -32.94 -3.24
C VAL A 177 -10.85 -33.55 -3.27
N VAL A 178 -10.97 -34.85 -3.60
CA VAL A 178 -12.25 -35.57 -3.53
C VAL A 178 -12.72 -35.73 -2.08
N GLU A 179 -11.80 -36.06 -1.16
CA GLU A 179 -12.11 -36.12 0.27
C GLU A 179 -12.51 -34.73 0.81
N ALA A 180 -11.78 -33.68 0.44
CA ALA A 180 -12.11 -32.31 0.81
C ALA A 180 -13.49 -31.89 0.28
N ALA A 181 -13.82 -32.21 -0.98
CA ALA A 181 -15.16 -31.97 -1.54
C ALA A 181 -16.25 -32.72 -0.75
N ALA A 182 -15.99 -33.96 -0.35
CA ALA A 182 -16.93 -34.74 0.48
C ALA A 182 -17.13 -34.11 1.88
N GLU A 183 -16.06 -33.61 2.51
CA GLU A 183 -16.11 -32.93 3.81
C GLU A 183 -16.91 -31.63 3.74
N LEU A 184 -16.83 -30.92 2.61
CA LEU A 184 -17.64 -29.73 2.31
C LEU A 184 -19.10 -30.06 1.93
N GLY A 185 -19.45 -31.34 1.83
CA GLY A 185 -20.81 -31.80 1.54
C GLY A 185 -21.20 -31.75 0.06
N LEU A 186 -20.22 -31.69 -0.84
CA LEU A 186 -20.45 -31.72 -2.29
C LEU A 186 -20.86 -33.11 -2.76
N ASP A 187 -21.56 -33.19 -3.90
CA ASP A 187 -21.80 -34.45 -4.60
C ASP A 187 -20.48 -34.94 -5.19
N THR A 188 -19.87 -35.95 -4.55
CA THR A 188 -18.56 -36.46 -4.94
C THR A 188 -18.57 -37.17 -6.29
N ALA A 189 -19.70 -37.76 -6.69
CA ALA A 189 -19.79 -38.43 -7.99
C ALA A 189 -19.85 -37.41 -9.12
N GLN A 190 -20.58 -36.31 -8.92
CA GLN A 190 -20.54 -35.18 -9.84
C GLN A 190 -19.14 -34.53 -9.85
N PHE A 191 -18.57 -34.26 -8.68
CA PHE A 191 -17.25 -33.63 -8.54
C PHE A 191 -16.17 -34.39 -9.31
N GLU A 192 -16.05 -35.71 -9.12
CA GLU A 192 -15.06 -36.54 -9.83
C GLU A 192 -15.24 -36.52 -11.35
N ALA A 193 -16.50 -36.55 -11.82
CA ALA A 193 -16.83 -36.50 -13.24
C ALA A 193 -16.47 -35.14 -13.86
N ASP A 194 -16.74 -34.06 -13.15
CA ASP A 194 -16.47 -32.70 -13.58
C ASP A 194 -14.96 -32.38 -13.52
N TYR A 195 -14.28 -32.77 -12.45
CA TYR A 195 -12.83 -32.61 -12.24
C TYR A 195 -12.01 -33.15 -13.42
N SER A 196 -12.42 -34.31 -13.95
CA SER A 196 -11.75 -34.98 -15.08
C SER A 196 -12.36 -34.65 -16.45
N SER A 197 -13.32 -33.75 -16.51
CA SER A 197 -14.01 -33.38 -17.75
C SER A 197 -13.10 -32.60 -18.70
N GLU A 198 -13.27 -32.82 -20.01
CA GLU A 198 -12.51 -32.11 -21.05
C GLU A 198 -12.68 -30.59 -20.96
N VAL A 199 -13.85 -30.13 -20.50
CA VAL A 199 -14.16 -28.70 -20.33
C VAL A 199 -13.30 -28.09 -19.24
N ILE A 200 -13.28 -28.68 -18.04
CA ILE A 200 -12.52 -28.16 -16.89
C ILE A 200 -11.01 -28.31 -17.12
N VAL A 201 -10.56 -29.43 -17.70
CA VAL A 201 -9.15 -29.62 -18.06
C VAL A 201 -8.69 -28.54 -19.03
N SER A 202 -9.46 -28.28 -20.09
CA SER A 202 -9.13 -27.26 -21.09
C SER A 202 -9.13 -25.85 -20.50
N LEU A 203 -10.07 -25.54 -19.60
CA LEU A 203 -10.12 -24.26 -18.88
C LEU A 203 -8.85 -24.05 -18.05
N ALA A 204 -8.47 -25.04 -17.24
CA ALA A 204 -7.30 -24.95 -16.38
C ALA A 204 -6.00 -24.77 -17.18
N GLU A 205 -5.85 -25.50 -18.28
CA GLU A 205 -4.70 -25.36 -19.19
C GLU A 205 -4.69 -23.99 -19.91
N ALA A 206 -5.86 -23.50 -20.34
CA ALA A 206 -6.00 -22.21 -20.99
C ALA A 206 -5.63 -21.05 -20.05
N ALA A 207 -6.03 -21.11 -18.77
CA ALA A 207 -5.72 -20.06 -17.79
C ALA A 207 -4.22 -19.75 -17.67
N TRP A 208 -3.36 -20.79 -17.71
CA TRP A 208 -1.90 -20.60 -17.73
C TRP A 208 -1.40 -19.91 -19.00
N ILE A 209 -1.96 -20.27 -20.16
CA ILE A 209 -1.59 -19.69 -21.45
C ILE A 209 -2.04 -18.24 -21.53
N ASP A 210 -3.28 -17.97 -21.12
CA ASP A 210 -3.89 -16.64 -21.16
C ASP A 210 -3.16 -15.67 -20.24
N GLY A 211 -2.83 -16.09 -19.00
CA GLY A 211 -2.02 -15.25 -18.10
C GLY A 211 -0.64 -14.91 -18.67
N GLN A 212 0.02 -15.84 -19.37
CA GLN A 212 1.28 -15.54 -20.08
C GLN A 212 1.07 -14.59 -21.26
N ALA A 213 -0.02 -14.74 -22.01
CA ALA A 213 -0.36 -13.87 -23.14
C ALA A 213 -0.66 -12.43 -22.68
N LEU A 214 -1.19 -12.28 -21.47
CA LEU A 214 -1.37 -10.99 -20.78
C LEU A 214 -0.04 -10.41 -20.24
N GLY A 215 1.06 -11.16 -20.30
CA GLY A 215 2.36 -10.73 -19.81
C GLY A 215 2.50 -10.79 -18.29
N LEU A 216 1.63 -11.54 -17.58
CA LEU A 216 1.74 -11.72 -16.14
C LEU A 216 3.07 -12.43 -15.81
N THR A 217 3.85 -11.82 -14.91
CA THR A 217 5.22 -12.28 -14.60
C THR A 217 5.28 -13.23 -13.40
N GLY A 218 4.19 -13.36 -12.65
CA GLY A 218 4.09 -14.25 -11.50
C GLY A 218 2.76 -14.10 -10.77
N THR A 219 2.63 -14.86 -9.69
CA THR A 219 1.49 -14.81 -8.77
C THR A 219 1.97 -14.56 -7.34
N PRO A 220 1.15 -13.94 -6.48
CA PRO A 220 -0.12 -13.26 -6.78
C PRO A 220 0.11 -11.99 -7.61
N TYR A 221 -0.78 -11.73 -8.57
CA TYR A 221 -0.89 -10.46 -9.28
C TYR A 221 -2.20 -9.80 -8.90
N VAL A 222 -2.17 -8.53 -8.50
CA VAL A 222 -3.38 -7.79 -8.09
C VAL A 222 -3.49 -6.49 -8.87
N LYS A 223 -4.65 -6.29 -9.50
CA LYS A 223 -5.05 -5.03 -10.14
C LYS A 223 -6.19 -4.39 -9.34
N VAL A 224 -6.12 -3.08 -9.09
CA VAL A 224 -7.15 -2.30 -8.38
C VAL A 224 -7.85 -1.38 -9.37
N ASN A 225 -9.18 -1.45 -9.44
CA ASN A 225 -10.03 -0.65 -10.32
C ASN A 225 -9.56 -0.62 -11.78
N SER A 226 -9.10 -1.77 -12.28
CA SER A 226 -8.56 -1.92 -13.64
C SER A 226 -7.39 -0.99 -13.95
N LEU A 227 -6.75 -0.39 -12.94
CA LEU A 227 -5.81 0.71 -13.12
C LEU A 227 -4.47 0.40 -12.46
N TYR A 228 -4.48 0.29 -11.14
CA TYR A 228 -3.27 0.20 -10.36
C TYR A 228 -2.84 -1.25 -10.17
N GLU A 229 -1.56 -1.53 -10.38
CA GLU A 229 -0.98 -2.78 -9.91
C GLU A 229 -0.62 -2.61 -8.44
N ALA A 230 -1.07 -3.54 -7.60
CA ALA A 230 -0.87 -3.49 -6.16
C ALA A 230 0.00 -4.65 -5.70
N ARG A 231 0.88 -4.36 -4.73
CA ARG A 231 1.45 -5.41 -3.91
C ARG A 231 0.34 -5.98 -3.00
N PRO A 232 0.23 -7.31 -2.88
CA PRO A 232 -0.86 -7.92 -2.11
C PRO A 232 -0.56 -8.01 -0.61
N ASP A 233 0.21 -7.08 -0.06
CA ASP A 233 0.37 -6.92 1.37
C ASP A 233 -0.77 -6.06 1.93
N ILE A 234 -1.23 -6.39 3.14
CA ILE A 234 -2.41 -5.76 3.75
C ILE A 234 -2.29 -4.24 3.86
N GLN A 235 -1.08 -3.69 4.04
CA GLN A 235 -0.86 -2.26 4.21
C GLN A 235 -1.08 -1.52 2.89
N THR A 236 -0.45 -2.00 1.81
CA THR A 236 -0.62 -1.45 0.47
C THR A 236 -2.07 -1.53 0.04
N LEU A 237 -2.72 -2.68 0.21
CA LEU A 237 -4.10 -2.86 -0.21
C LEU A 237 -5.07 -1.97 0.62
N THR A 238 -4.87 -1.86 1.93
CA THR A 238 -5.64 -0.92 2.78
C THR A 238 -5.42 0.53 2.33
N ALA A 239 -4.18 0.90 1.98
CA ALA A 239 -3.89 2.25 1.51
C ALA A 239 -4.65 2.59 0.23
N TYR A 240 -4.76 1.67 -0.72
CA TYR A 240 -5.60 1.87 -1.91
C TYR A 240 -7.07 2.11 -1.54
N VAL A 241 -7.63 1.33 -0.63
CA VAL A 241 -9.01 1.53 -0.18
C VAL A 241 -9.21 2.93 0.40
N GLU A 242 -8.37 3.32 1.36
CA GLU A 242 -8.52 4.61 2.05
C GLU A 242 -8.24 5.81 1.13
N LEU A 243 -7.28 5.70 0.20
CA LEU A 243 -6.98 6.76 -0.75
C LEU A 243 -8.07 6.92 -1.81
N ILE A 244 -8.64 5.82 -2.33
CA ILE A 244 -9.75 5.90 -3.30
C ILE A 244 -10.98 6.51 -2.62
N LYS A 245 -11.29 6.12 -1.37
CA LYS A 245 -12.37 6.73 -0.59
C LYS A 245 -12.13 8.21 -0.29
N LEU A 246 -10.87 8.63 -0.14
CA LEU A 246 -10.51 10.03 0.07
C LEU A 246 -10.85 10.89 -1.16
N GLU A 247 -10.83 10.35 -2.38
CA GLU A 247 -11.09 11.12 -3.61
C GLU A 247 -12.43 11.86 -3.58
N GLU A 248 -13.47 11.28 -2.96
CA GLU A 248 -14.79 11.93 -2.83
C GLU A 248 -14.77 13.17 -1.92
N GLN A 249 -13.79 13.27 -1.02
CA GLN A 249 -13.64 14.40 -0.10
C GLN A 249 -12.71 15.48 -0.67
N GLN A 250 -11.92 15.18 -1.69
CA GLN A 250 -10.91 16.09 -2.24
C GLN A 250 -11.55 17.31 -2.91
N PHE A 251 -10.89 18.45 -2.75
CA PHE A 251 -11.24 19.69 -3.43
C PHE A 251 -10.72 19.66 -4.87
N THR A 252 -11.52 20.16 -5.80
CA THR A 252 -11.16 20.22 -7.23
C THR A 252 -10.36 21.46 -7.61
N ASP A 253 -10.32 22.45 -6.73
CA ASP A 253 -9.73 23.76 -6.98
C ASP A 253 -8.93 24.23 -5.77
N CYS A 254 -7.95 25.09 -6.02
CA CYS A 254 -7.26 25.80 -4.95
C CYS A 254 -8.21 26.69 -4.16
N PRO A 255 -8.06 26.76 -2.82
CA PRO A 255 -8.89 27.63 -2.01
C PRO A 255 -8.66 29.10 -2.37
N PRO A 256 -9.69 29.95 -2.34
CA PRO A 256 -9.52 31.38 -2.53
C PRO A 256 -8.66 31.96 -1.41
N LEU A 257 -7.75 32.88 -1.75
CA LEU A 257 -6.94 33.59 -0.76
C LEU A 257 -7.81 34.63 -0.03
N THR A 258 -8.14 34.35 1.22
CA THR A 258 -9.04 35.19 2.05
C THR A 258 -8.42 35.62 3.37
N VAL A 259 -7.32 35.00 3.79
CA VAL A 259 -6.60 35.40 5.01
C VAL A 259 -6.03 36.80 4.87
N ASP A 260 -6.15 37.54 5.95
CA ASP A 260 -5.53 38.86 6.13
C ASP A 260 -4.15 38.68 6.79
N PRO A 261 -3.03 38.96 6.09
CA PRO A 261 -1.69 38.78 6.63
C PRO A 261 -1.39 39.70 7.82
N ASP A 262 -2.16 40.77 8.02
CA ASP A 262 -1.97 41.70 9.15
C ASP A 262 -2.82 41.33 10.38
N ALA A 263 -3.64 40.27 10.31
CA ALA A 263 -4.50 39.82 11.41
C ALA A 263 -3.87 38.65 12.18
N SER A 264 -4.30 38.44 13.42
CA SER A 264 -3.92 37.28 14.23
C SER A 264 -4.98 36.19 14.15
N TYR A 265 -4.52 34.95 13.95
CA TYR A 265 -5.37 33.76 13.93
C TYR A 265 -4.81 32.71 14.89
N ARG A 266 -5.71 32.06 15.61
CA ARG A 266 -5.40 30.87 16.39
C ARG A 266 -6.21 29.68 15.89
N ALA A 267 -5.62 28.50 16.01
CA ALA A 267 -6.31 27.24 15.79
C ALA A 267 -6.37 26.47 17.11
N VAL A 268 -7.58 26.21 17.59
CA VAL A 268 -7.82 25.30 18.72
C VAL A 268 -8.01 23.90 18.14
N VAL A 269 -7.05 23.02 18.44
CA VAL A 269 -7.07 21.63 17.98
C VAL A 269 -7.53 20.76 19.13
N GLU A 270 -8.67 20.10 18.95
CA GLU A 270 -9.17 19.11 19.91
C GLU A 270 -8.64 17.72 19.57
N THR A 271 -8.12 17.01 20.56
CA THR A 271 -7.69 15.61 20.44
C THR A 271 -8.38 14.77 21.51
N GLU A 272 -8.28 13.45 21.43
CA GLU A 272 -8.79 12.58 22.49
C GLU A 272 -8.06 12.73 23.84
N HIS A 273 -6.86 13.34 23.84
CA HIS A 273 -6.07 13.62 25.05
C HIS A 273 -6.31 15.01 25.64
N GLY A 274 -7.10 15.85 24.97
CA GLY A 274 -7.34 17.26 25.33
C GLY A 274 -7.07 18.20 24.16
N SER A 275 -7.07 19.51 24.42
CA SER A 275 -6.90 20.53 23.38
C SER A 275 -5.55 21.23 23.48
N PHE A 276 -5.01 21.63 22.33
CA PHE A 276 -3.86 22.52 22.23
C PHE A 276 -4.16 23.68 21.27
N VAL A 277 -3.42 24.78 21.39
CA VAL A 277 -3.65 26.00 20.62
C VAL A 277 -2.41 26.35 19.81
N ILE A 278 -2.61 26.57 18.52
CA ILE A 278 -1.59 27.03 17.57
C ILE A 278 -1.82 28.52 17.31
N ASP A 279 -0.79 29.34 17.46
CA ASP A 279 -0.74 30.70 16.92
C ASP A 279 -0.20 30.64 15.48
N LEU A 280 -0.97 31.15 14.52
CA LEU A 280 -0.66 31.04 13.09
C LEU A 280 0.08 32.29 12.59
N PHE A 281 0.94 32.13 11.58
CA PHE A 281 1.81 33.18 11.03
C PHE A 281 1.41 33.60 9.61
N PRO A 282 0.25 34.24 9.39
CA PRO A 282 -0.21 34.61 8.05
C PRO A 282 0.66 35.68 7.36
N GLU A 283 1.45 36.44 8.11
CA GLU A 283 2.42 37.41 7.61
C GLU A 283 3.67 36.74 7.02
N ILE A 284 4.01 35.54 7.50
CA ILE A 284 5.17 34.77 7.05
C ILE A 284 4.78 33.74 5.97
N ALA A 285 3.65 33.06 6.17
CA ALA A 285 3.19 31.95 5.34
C ALA A 285 1.70 32.10 4.94
N PRO A 286 1.32 33.17 4.21
CA PRO A 286 -0.06 33.47 3.89
C PRO A 286 -0.77 32.37 3.08
N LEU A 287 -0.09 31.70 2.14
CA LEU A 287 -0.71 30.63 1.36
C LEU A 287 -0.98 29.41 2.24
N THR A 288 -0.02 29.05 3.09
CA THR A 288 -0.13 27.92 4.01
C THR A 288 -1.22 28.14 5.05
N VAL A 289 -1.22 29.30 5.70
CA VAL A 289 -2.25 29.64 6.71
C VAL A 289 -3.64 29.70 6.06
N ASN A 290 -3.76 30.21 4.83
CA ASN A 290 -5.02 30.19 4.09
C ASN A 290 -5.52 28.77 3.83
N SER A 291 -4.65 27.90 3.34
CA SER A 291 -4.99 26.49 3.10
C SER A 291 -5.42 25.81 4.40
N PHE A 292 -4.65 25.96 5.48
CA PHE A 292 -4.95 25.36 6.77
C PHE A 292 -6.31 25.81 7.33
N ILE A 293 -6.59 27.12 7.31
CA ILE A 293 -7.88 27.68 7.76
C ILE A 293 -9.02 27.15 6.91
N TYR A 294 -8.88 27.18 5.58
CA TYR A 294 -9.90 26.68 4.67
C TYR A 294 -10.22 25.21 4.91
N LEU A 295 -9.20 24.36 5.06
CA LEU A 295 -9.36 22.94 5.35
C LEU A 295 -10.05 22.70 6.70
N ALA A 296 -9.65 23.43 7.74
CA ALA A 296 -10.28 23.35 9.06
C ALA A 296 -11.76 23.74 9.02
N GLU A 297 -12.10 24.86 8.36
CA GLU A 297 -13.49 25.33 8.24
C GLU A 297 -14.39 24.39 7.43
N ASN A 298 -13.81 23.54 6.59
CA ASN A 298 -14.53 22.52 5.82
C ASN A 298 -14.45 21.12 6.45
N GLY A 299 -13.99 21.00 7.71
CA GLY A 299 -13.95 19.73 8.45
C GLY A 299 -12.93 18.72 7.92
N TRP A 300 -11.96 19.14 7.10
CA TRP A 300 -10.95 18.25 6.53
C TRP A 300 -10.11 17.53 7.60
N PHE A 301 -9.93 18.18 8.76
CA PHE A 301 -9.16 17.62 9.87
C PHE A 301 -10.02 16.87 10.90
N ASP A 302 -11.33 16.73 10.68
CA ASP A 302 -12.22 16.14 11.68
C ASP A 302 -12.05 14.62 11.75
N GLY A 303 -11.79 14.11 12.95
CA GLY A 303 -11.65 12.68 13.22
C GLY A 303 -10.43 11.99 12.59
N ILE A 304 -9.44 12.75 12.13
CA ILE A 304 -8.25 12.17 11.48
C ILE A 304 -7.22 11.71 12.52
N THR A 305 -6.29 10.84 12.11
CA THR A 305 -5.27 10.31 13.02
C THR A 305 -3.93 11.05 12.94
N PHE A 306 -3.19 11.07 14.04
CA PHE A 306 -1.74 11.27 14.03
C PHE A 306 -1.06 10.00 13.51
N HIS A 307 -1.01 9.87 12.19
CA HIS A 307 -0.54 8.66 11.51
C HIS A 307 0.96 8.39 11.71
N ARG A 308 1.75 9.40 12.11
CA ARG A 308 3.19 9.26 12.38
C ARG A 308 3.60 10.10 13.59
N VAL A 309 4.07 9.45 14.64
CA VAL A 309 4.56 10.09 15.88
C VAL A 309 5.91 9.49 16.26
N ILE A 310 6.96 10.29 16.17
CA ILE A 310 8.34 9.91 16.52
C ILE A 310 8.75 10.72 17.75
N PRO A 311 8.73 10.12 18.96
CA PRO A 311 9.11 10.82 20.18
C PRO A 311 10.47 11.49 20.09
N GLY A 312 10.54 12.76 20.50
CA GLY A 312 11.76 13.56 20.43
C GLY A 312 12.09 14.13 19.04
N PHE A 313 11.27 13.86 18.03
CA PHE A 313 11.41 14.45 16.69
C PHE A 313 10.16 15.19 16.26
N VAL A 314 9.12 14.50 15.78
CA VAL A 314 7.89 15.12 15.27
C VAL A 314 6.64 14.27 15.53
N ALA A 315 5.49 14.94 15.61
CA ALA A 315 4.15 14.33 15.47
C ALA A 315 3.48 14.88 14.20
N GLN A 316 3.05 14.00 13.31
CA GLN A 316 2.54 14.34 11.98
C GLN A 316 1.10 13.84 11.79
N THR A 317 0.27 14.69 11.19
CA THR A 317 -1.15 14.48 10.93
C THR A 317 -1.57 15.25 9.65
N GLY A 318 -2.86 15.44 9.43
CA GLY A 318 -3.43 16.19 8.30
C GLY A 318 -3.79 15.34 7.07
N ASP A 319 -3.77 14.02 7.20
CA ASP A 319 -4.21 13.07 6.18
C ASP A 319 -5.47 12.33 6.64
N PRO A 320 -6.65 12.59 6.06
CA PRO A 320 -7.88 11.90 6.43
C PRO A 320 -7.89 10.40 6.09
N SER A 321 -7.11 9.96 5.11
CA SER A 321 -6.93 8.53 4.83
C SER A 321 -6.11 7.81 5.91
N GLY A 322 -5.34 8.56 6.71
CA GLY A 322 -4.42 8.02 7.71
C GLY A 322 -3.23 7.25 7.15
N THR A 323 -3.05 7.22 5.83
CA THR A 323 -2.01 6.44 5.14
C THR A 323 -0.64 7.15 5.13
N GLY A 324 -0.65 8.47 5.27
CA GLY A 324 0.51 9.34 5.06
C GLY A 324 0.68 9.78 3.60
N TYR A 325 -0.17 9.32 2.68
CA TYR A 325 -0.10 9.63 1.25
C TYR A 325 -1.26 10.52 0.76
N GLY A 326 -2.27 10.77 1.61
CA GLY A 326 -3.42 11.59 1.26
C GLY A 326 -3.10 13.08 1.20
N ASN A 327 -3.93 13.80 0.46
CA ASN A 327 -3.83 15.23 0.21
C ASN A 327 -5.22 15.82 -0.12
N PRO A 328 -5.40 17.16 -0.09
CA PRO A 328 -6.71 17.79 -0.22
C PRO A 328 -7.20 17.97 -1.66
N GLY A 329 -6.53 17.39 -2.66
CA GLY A 329 -6.86 17.60 -4.08
C GLY A 329 -6.20 18.84 -4.71
N TYR A 330 -5.29 19.49 -3.99
CA TYR A 330 -4.42 20.53 -4.51
C TYR A 330 -3.07 20.53 -3.78
N LEU A 331 -2.06 21.13 -4.41
CA LEU A 331 -0.72 21.32 -3.86
C LEU A 331 -0.30 22.79 -3.98
N PHE A 332 0.58 23.24 -3.09
CA PHE A 332 1.09 24.61 -3.10
C PHE A 332 2.57 24.72 -2.70
N SER A 333 3.16 25.85 -3.09
CA SER A 333 4.58 26.21 -2.90
C SER A 333 4.96 26.35 -1.44
N THR A 334 6.21 26.01 -1.13
CA THR A 334 6.81 26.22 0.20
C THR A 334 7.14 27.70 0.42
N GLU A 335 6.83 28.22 1.61
CA GLU A 335 7.07 29.59 2.04
C GLU A 335 8.18 29.60 3.10
N ILE A 336 9.41 29.93 2.70
CA ILE A 336 10.58 29.94 3.60
C ILE A 336 10.88 31.36 4.07
N SER A 337 11.02 31.53 5.39
CA SER A 337 11.54 32.74 6.02
C SER A 337 12.91 32.49 6.63
N SER A 338 13.84 33.45 6.51
CA SER A 338 15.12 33.39 7.23
C SER A 338 15.00 33.67 8.72
N GLU A 339 13.83 34.13 9.18
CA GLU A 339 13.57 34.47 10.58
C GLU A 339 13.05 33.28 11.39
N LEU A 340 12.49 32.27 10.72
CA LEU A 340 11.98 31.05 11.33
C LEU A 340 12.89 29.87 11.01
N VAL A 341 13.40 29.24 12.06
CA VAL A 341 14.19 28.01 12.01
C VAL A 341 13.66 27.03 13.04
N PHE A 342 13.89 25.74 12.83
CA PHE A 342 13.51 24.66 13.73
C PHE A 342 14.42 24.60 14.96
N ASP A 343 14.36 25.63 15.80
CA ASP A 343 15.23 25.85 16.97
C ASP A 343 14.56 25.56 18.32
N ARG A 344 13.34 25.01 18.32
CA ARG A 344 12.59 24.65 19.53
C ARG A 344 11.48 23.65 19.26
N GLU A 345 10.91 23.12 20.33
CA GLU A 345 9.66 22.33 20.28
C GLU A 345 8.44 23.23 19.99
N GLY A 346 7.36 22.61 19.53
CA GLY A 346 6.06 23.25 19.33
C GLY A 346 5.94 24.03 18.03
N LEU A 347 6.92 23.99 17.13
CA LEU A 347 6.80 24.59 15.81
C LEU A 347 5.92 23.71 14.92
N VAL A 348 4.99 24.34 14.21
CA VAL A 348 4.05 23.68 13.29
C VAL A 348 4.45 23.99 11.85
N ALA A 349 4.69 22.94 11.07
CA ALA A 349 5.18 23.06 9.71
C ALA A 349 4.53 22.06 8.76
N MET A 350 4.47 22.40 7.47
CA MET A 350 3.92 21.53 6.44
C MET A 350 4.81 20.32 6.21
N ALA A 351 4.21 19.14 6.10
CA ALA A 351 4.87 17.97 5.51
C ALA A 351 4.78 18.08 3.98
N ASN A 352 5.86 17.73 3.29
CA ASN A 352 5.93 17.74 1.83
C ASN A 352 6.94 16.69 1.30
N SER A 353 6.92 16.44 0.00
CA SER A 353 7.86 15.58 -0.74
C SER A 353 8.76 16.38 -1.69
N GLY A 354 8.88 17.69 -1.45
CA GLY A 354 9.55 18.67 -2.31
C GLY A 354 8.90 20.05 -2.21
N GLY A 355 9.64 21.11 -2.60
CA GLY A 355 9.27 22.51 -2.35
C GLY A 355 7.96 23.02 -2.96
N GLU A 356 7.27 22.22 -3.76
CA GLU A 356 6.00 22.58 -4.43
C GLU A 356 4.90 21.54 -4.15
N SER A 357 5.00 20.80 -3.05
CA SER A 357 4.14 19.65 -2.74
C SER A 357 3.48 19.73 -1.35
N ASN A 358 3.32 20.94 -0.80
CA ASN A 358 2.55 21.11 0.42
C ASN A 358 1.07 20.86 0.11
N GLY A 359 0.40 20.07 0.94
CA GLY A 359 -1.02 19.77 0.84
C GLY A 359 -1.72 20.08 2.15
N SER A 360 -2.27 19.06 2.80
CA SER A 360 -2.96 19.19 4.09
C SER A 360 -2.14 18.67 5.27
N GLN A 361 -1.11 17.86 5.00
CA GLN A 361 -0.32 17.24 6.06
C GLN A 361 0.61 18.24 6.73
N PHE A 362 0.64 18.22 8.05
CA PHE A 362 1.53 19.05 8.85
C PHE A 362 2.10 18.26 10.02
N PHE A 363 3.20 18.75 10.58
CA PHE A 363 3.84 18.16 11.73
C PHE A 363 4.16 19.22 12.80
N ILE A 364 4.30 18.74 14.03
CA ILE A 364 4.65 19.51 15.22
C ILE A 364 6.00 19.00 15.73
N THR A 365 6.95 19.89 15.98
CA THR A 365 8.27 19.50 16.52
C THR A 365 8.22 19.17 18.01
N TYR A 366 8.93 18.12 18.42
CA TYR A 366 9.18 17.79 19.83
C TYR A 366 10.50 18.36 20.36
N ALA A 367 11.37 18.82 19.47
CA ALA A 367 12.70 19.34 19.81
C ALA A 367 13.23 20.21 18.65
N GLU A 368 14.42 20.78 18.84
CA GLU A 368 15.23 21.35 17.76
C GLU A 368 15.41 20.34 16.62
N ALA A 369 15.18 20.77 15.38
CA ALA A 369 15.27 19.93 14.18
C ALA A 369 15.96 20.70 13.03
N PRO A 370 17.21 21.15 13.19
CA PRO A 370 17.87 22.05 12.23
C PRO A 370 18.03 21.47 10.83
N ASP A 371 18.02 20.15 10.68
CA ASP A 371 18.08 19.45 9.39
C ASP A 371 16.84 19.68 8.52
N LEU A 372 15.74 20.17 9.10
CA LEU A 372 14.51 20.53 8.38
C LEU A 372 14.53 21.98 7.85
N ASN A 373 15.50 22.79 8.26
CA ASN A 373 15.55 24.21 7.89
C ASN A 373 15.63 24.41 6.37
N GLY A 374 14.83 25.34 5.85
CA GLY A 374 14.82 25.70 4.43
C GLY A 374 14.09 24.72 3.51
N GLY A 375 13.56 23.61 4.02
CA GLY A 375 12.78 22.63 3.26
C GLY A 375 11.27 22.66 3.49
N TYR A 376 10.83 23.19 4.64
CA TYR A 376 9.44 23.12 5.09
C TYR A 376 8.94 24.48 5.56
N THR A 377 7.70 24.82 5.21
CA THR A 377 7.04 26.05 5.68
C THR A 377 6.71 25.91 7.16
N ILE A 378 7.30 26.74 8.02
CA ILE A 378 6.84 26.94 9.40
C ILE A 378 5.70 27.97 9.35
N PHE A 379 4.49 27.58 9.74
CA PHE A 379 3.29 28.43 9.63
C PHE A 379 2.58 28.69 10.95
N GLY A 380 3.08 28.15 12.05
CA GLY A 380 2.59 28.47 13.38
C GLY A 380 3.43 27.88 14.50
N GLU A 381 3.04 28.16 15.74
CA GLU A 381 3.63 27.59 16.94
C GLU A 381 2.58 27.27 18.00
N ILE A 382 2.82 26.24 18.79
CA ILE A 382 1.96 25.88 19.91
C ILE A 382 2.19 26.86 21.06
N VAL A 383 1.13 27.55 21.46
CA VAL A 383 1.13 28.52 22.57
C VAL A 383 0.48 27.96 23.83
N GLU A 384 -0.37 26.94 23.72
CA GLU A 384 -1.02 26.26 24.84
C GLU A 384 -1.16 24.76 24.55
N GLY A 385 -1.01 23.89 25.56
CA GLY A 385 -1.26 22.44 25.42
C GLY A 385 -0.12 21.61 24.80
N MET A 386 1.13 22.07 24.84
CA MET A 386 2.28 21.27 24.35
C MET A 386 2.45 19.94 25.11
N ASP A 387 2.00 19.86 26.37
CA ASP A 387 1.95 18.61 27.13
C ASP A 387 0.94 17.60 26.55
N ILE A 388 -0.14 18.05 25.93
CA ILE A 388 -1.08 17.19 25.20
C ILE A 388 -0.38 16.54 24.02
N VAL A 389 0.33 17.33 23.20
CA VAL A 389 1.09 16.81 22.06
C VAL A 389 2.16 15.81 22.52
N ARG A 390 2.91 16.11 23.60
CA ARG A 390 3.91 15.17 24.15
C ARG A 390 3.34 13.83 24.64
N ASN A 391 2.04 13.76 24.91
CA ASN A 391 1.38 12.54 25.36
C ASN A 391 0.83 11.69 24.21
N LEU A 392 0.97 12.14 22.96
CA LEU A 392 0.56 11.35 21.81
C LEU A 392 1.33 10.01 21.76
N ALA A 393 0.61 8.94 21.46
CA ALA A 393 1.09 7.58 21.34
C ALA A 393 2.16 7.48 20.23
N PRO A 394 3.34 6.91 20.53
CA PRO A 394 4.38 6.68 19.54
C PRO A 394 3.87 5.81 18.39
N ARG A 395 4.12 6.25 17.15
CA ARG A 395 3.71 5.58 15.92
C ARG A 395 4.76 5.79 14.83
N ASN A 396 5.72 4.87 14.74
CA ASN A 396 6.79 4.92 13.74
C ASN A 396 6.77 3.63 12.91
N ALA A 397 6.63 3.75 11.58
CA ALA A 397 6.64 2.63 10.64
C ALA A 397 7.94 1.81 10.69
N ASP A 398 9.07 2.42 11.12
CA ASP A 398 10.33 1.68 11.30
C ASP A 398 10.25 0.59 12.39
N ASN A 399 9.26 0.68 13.30
CA ASN A 399 9.05 -0.30 14.36
C ASN A 399 8.31 -1.56 13.89
N GLY A 400 7.89 -1.62 12.62
CA GLY A 400 7.18 -2.75 12.03
C GLY A 400 5.79 -2.41 11.53
N ALA A 401 5.13 -3.42 10.95
CA ALA A 401 3.86 -3.27 10.25
C ALA A 401 2.64 -3.11 11.18
N ASP A 402 2.72 -3.66 12.39
CA ASP A 402 1.67 -3.62 13.40
C ASP A 402 1.91 -2.44 14.34
N LEU A 403 1.32 -1.30 13.98
CA LEU A 403 1.39 -0.08 14.77
C LEU A 403 0.10 0.09 15.59
N PRO A 404 0.20 0.50 16.86
CA PRO A 404 -0.99 0.79 17.67
C PRO A 404 -1.85 1.85 16.97
N PRO A 405 -3.19 1.84 17.14
CA PRO A 405 -4.05 2.90 16.62
C PRO A 405 -3.47 4.28 16.95
N GLY A 406 -3.35 5.14 15.94
CA GLY A 406 -2.84 6.49 16.16
C GLY A 406 -3.89 7.36 16.82
N ASP A 407 -3.46 8.29 17.67
CA ASP A 407 -4.42 9.13 18.38
C ASP A 407 -5.21 10.02 17.42
N LEU A 408 -6.42 10.38 17.83
CA LEU A 408 -7.34 11.18 17.01
C LEU A 408 -7.17 12.68 17.24
N LEU A 409 -7.05 13.42 16.14
CA LEU A 409 -7.45 14.80 16.02
C LEU A 409 -8.98 14.79 15.82
N ILE A 410 -9.72 15.35 16.76
CA ILE A 410 -11.19 15.36 16.74
C ILE A 410 -11.71 16.47 15.86
N SER A 411 -11.20 17.70 16.01
CA SER A 411 -11.60 18.86 15.21
C SER A 411 -10.61 20.01 15.31
N VAL A 412 -10.69 20.96 14.38
CA VAL A 412 -9.92 22.21 14.40
C VAL A 412 -10.87 23.41 14.31
N THR A 413 -10.82 24.30 15.30
CA THR A 413 -11.60 25.55 15.30
C THR A 413 -10.69 26.76 15.10
N ILE A 414 -11.02 27.64 14.15
CA ILE A 414 -10.26 28.85 13.86
C ILE A 414 -10.84 30.06 14.60
N GLU A 415 -9.98 30.80 15.31
CA GLU A 415 -10.30 32.03 16.02
C GLU A 415 -9.52 33.20 15.40
N LYS A 416 -10.22 34.17 14.79
CA LYS A 416 -9.63 35.44 14.34
C LYS A 416 -9.72 36.46 15.47
N GLN A 417 -8.60 37.08 15.84
CA GLN A 417 -8.51 38.02 16.97
C GLN A 417 -8.72 39.49 16.59
#